data_AF-A0AAV2KSS1-F1
#
_entry.id   AF-A0AAV2KSS1-F1
#
_cell.length_a   1.000
_cell.length_b   1.000
_cell.length_c   1.000
_cell.angle_alpha   90.00
_cell.angle_beta   90.00
_cell.angle_gamma   90.00
#
_symmetry.space_group_name_H-M   'P 1'
#
loop_
_entity.id
_entity.type
_entity.pdbx_description
1 polymer ?
#
loop_
_entity_poly.entity_id
_entity_poly.type
_entity_poly.pdbx_seq_one_letter_code
_entity_poly.pdbx_strand_id
1 'polypeptide(L)'
;MYGQCESRDLSTRGRVLPGFLSRCQLLVCLSPVFTYLYYFILLFLPVLRCLEPSKQLFRNMNNENFSLSEKIVSSSYIRQGSEARRSHEQLIRQLLEQGKCPEQGWSESTIELFLSELALMDSNNFLSNCGVGEREGRVASGLVARRHYRPKARFILWPRIDQKSCFKAMITAGYEPVVVENVLEGDELRTDVEAVDRKILELGAENVLCVHSTTSCFAPRTPDRLEELSALCSKHDIPHIVNNAYGVQSSKCMHLIQQGSRVGRIDAFVQSLDKNFMVPVGGAIIAGFDETFIQDISKMYPGRASASPSLDVLITLLTLGASGYKRLLSERKEMYSVLTQELKSLASAHGERLLHTPHNPISLAMSLSGFQGDNDKAVTQLGSMLFTRQVSGARVIPLGKEMTIAGHTFRGFMSHSEAYPCPYLNAASAVGIRRDDVTLCIKRLDKCLKTLKKQAANNDPSEPPSSQEHCEAAMDSLSMGQ
;
A
#
# COMPACT_ATOMS: atom_id res chain seq x y z
N MET A 1 -2.07 -58.14 12.78
CA MET A 1 -3.29 -58.54 12.04
C MET A 1 -3.50 -57.48 10.96
N TYR A 2 -2.85 -57.57 9.79
CA TYR A 2 -3.34 -58.23 8.56
C TYR A 2 -4.82 -57.90 8.28
N GLY A 3 -5.09 -56.94 7.39
CA GLY A 3 -5.62 -57.20 6.03
C GLY A 3 -7.12 -56.83 6.01
N GLN A 4 -7.79 -56.37 4.96
CA GLN A 4 -7.55 -56.29 3.52
C GLN A 4 -8.56 -55.29 2.93
N CYS A 5 -8.23 -54.75 1.75
CA CYS A 5 -9.15 -54.15 0.79
C CYS A 5 -10.32 -55.08 0.44
N GLU A 6 -11.50 -54.52 0.19
CA GLU A 6 -12.34 -55.00 -0.91
C GLU A 6 -13.14 -53.86 -1.55
N SER A 7 -12.90 -53.69 -2.85
CA SER A 7 -13.59 -52.84 -3.80
C SER A 7 -14.74 -53.62 -4.45
N ARG A 8 -15.96 -53.09 -4.48
CA ARG A 8 -16.95 -53.45 -5.51
C ARG A 8 -17.81 -52.24 -5.89
N ASP A 9 -17.68 -51.91 -7.17
CA ASP A 9 -18.51 -51.03 -7.97
C ASP A 9 -19.70 -51.84 -8.51
N LEU A 10 -20.90 -51.25 -8.63
CA LEU A 10 -21.83 -51.40 -9.76
C LEU A 10 -23.23 -50.80 -9.48
N SER A 11 -23.56 -49.85 -10.34
CA SER A 11 -24.85 -49.29 -10.76
C SER A 11 -26.15 -50.04 -10.42
N THR A 12 -27.22 -49.30 -10.09
CA THR A 12 -28.39 -49.10 -10.99
C THR A 12 -29.47 -48.14 -10.44
N ARG A 13 -29.89 -47.26 -11.36
CA ARG A 13 -31.11 -46.43 -11.50
C ARG A 13 -32.27 -46.55 -10.48
N GLY A 14 -32.63 -45.40 -9.89
CA GLY A 14 -33.89 -44.70 -10.22
C GLY A 14 -35.08 -44.82 -9.26
N ARG A 15 -35.41 -43.74 -8.54
CA ARG A 15 -36.71 -43.03 -8.61
C ARG A 15 -36.76 -41.82 -7.67
N VAL A 16 -37.34 -40.75 -8.20
CA VAL A 16 -37.59 -39.44 -7.58
C VAL A 16 -38.94 -39.48 -6.84
N LEU A 17 -39.03 -38.95 -5.62
CA LEU A 17 -39.93 -37.84 -5.24
C LEU A 17 -39.68 -37.42 -3.76
N PRO A 18 -40.06 -36.19 -3.36
CA PRO A 18 -39.27 -35.32 -2.49
C PRO A 18 -39.86 -35.18 -1.09
N GLY A 19 -39.03 -34.67 -0.19
CA GLY A 19 -39.46 -34.15 1.10
C GLY A 19 -38.82 -34.90 2.24
N PHE A 20 -37.64 -34.43 2.66
CA PHE A 20 -37.16 -34.39 4.04
C PHE A 20 -35.70 -33.92 4.04
N LEU A 21 -35.48 -32.61 3.95
CA LEU A 21 -34.22 -31.97 4.32
C LEU A 21 -34.54 -30.71 5.12
N SER A 22 -35.07 -30.95 6.32
CA SER A 22 -34.87 -30.05 7.45
C SER A 22 -33.57 -30.48 8.13
N ARG A 23 -32.67 -29.51 8.36
CA ARG A 23 -31.35 -29.62 9.00
C ARG A 23 -30.21 -30.16 8.13
N CYS A 24 -29.55 -29.23 7.44
CA CYS A 24 -28.09 -29.10 7.40
C CYS A 24 -27.77 -27.69 6.86
N GLN A 25 -27.57 -26.74 7.77
CA GLN A 25 -27.01 -25.42 7.44
C GLN A 25 -25.53 -25.61 7.07
N LEU A 26 -25.30 -25.82 5.78
CA LEU A 26 -24.00 -25.65 5.15
C LEU A 26 -23.98 -24.22 4.59
N LEU A 27 -23.57 -23.22 5.38
CA LEU A 27 -23.25 -21.90 4.84
C LEU A 27 -21.73 -21.72 4.82
N VAL A 28 -21.24 -21.82 3.59
CA VAL A 28 -19.85 -21.75 3.14
C VAL A 28 -19.20 -20.42 3.56
N CYS A 29 -18.02 -20.52 4.16
CA CYS A 29 -17.12 -19.42 4.47
C CYS A 29 -16.79 -18.61 3.20
N LEU A 30 -17.35 -17.40 3.09
CA LEU A 30 -16.94 -16.42 2.08
C LEU A 30 -15.78 -15.56 2.60
N SER A 31 -14.76 -15.47 1.76
CA SER A 31 -13.43 -14.87 1.94
C SER A 31 -13.41 -13.42 2.46
N PRO A 32 -12.43 -13.03 3.30
CA PRO A 32 -12.34 -11.72 3.96
C PRO A 32 -11.93 -10.54 3.05
N VAL A 33 -11.86 -10.71 1.72
CA VAL A 33 -11.53 -9.61 0.79
C VAL A 33 -12.73 -8.68 0.52
N PHE A 34 -13.96 -9.15 0.74
CA PHE A 34 -15.17 -8.35 0.47
C PHE A 34 -15.56 -7.37 1.58
N THR A 35 -15.10 -7.59 2.82
CA THR A 35 -15.45 -6.73 3.95
C THR A 35 -14.69 -5.41 3.93
N TYR A 36 -13.47 -5.37 3.41
CA TYR A 36 -12.64 -4.15 3.37
C TYR A 36 -13.11 -3.12 2.35
N LEU A 37 -13.81 -3.55 1.30
CA LEU A 37 -14.44 -2.63 0.35
C LEU A 37 -15.72 -2.01 0.92
N TYR A 38 -16.41 -2.72 1.82
CA TYR A 38 -17.61 -2.22 2.50
C TYR A 38 -17.32 -1.03 3.43
N TYR A 39 -16.15 -1.01 4.07
CA TYR A 39 -15.73 0.09 4.96
C TYR A 39 -15.20 1.32 4.22
N PHE A 40 -14.68 1.17 2.98
CA PHE A 40 -14.23 2.31 2.16
C PHE A 40 -15.40 3.27 1.81
N ILE A 41 -16.63 2.77 1.82
CA ILE A 41 -17.86 3.53 1.53
C ILE A 41 -18.43 4.26 2.75
N LEU A 42 -18.12 3.86 3.98
CA LEU A 42 -18.62 4.56 5.18
C LEU A 42 -18.01 5.97 5.33
N LEU A 43 -16.86 6.24 4.71
CA LEU A 43 -16.27 7.58 4.61
C LEU A 43 -17.04 8.53 3.67
N PHE A 44 -17.90 8.01 2.78
CA PHE A 44 -18.75 8.80 1.87
C PHE A 44 -20.21 8.97 2.37
N LEU A 45 -20.62 8.26 3.42
CA LEU A 45 -21.99 8.33 3.95
C LEU A 45 -22.42 9.73 4.46
N PRO A 46 -21.54 10.58 5.04
CA PRO A 46 -21.96 11.92 5.48
C PRO A 46 -22.29 12.86 4.32
N VAL A 47 -21.66 12.67 3.14
CA VAL A 47 -21.94 13.46 1.92
C VAL A 47 -23.21 12.95 1.22
N LEU A 48 -23.47 11.64 1.28
CA LEU A 48 -24.63 11.02 0.63
C LEU A 48 -25.95 11.18 1.40
N ARG A 49 -25.92 11.48 2.71
CA ARG A 49 -27.14 11.72 3.51
C ARG A 49 -27.87 13.04 3.19
N CYS A 50 -27.28 13.93 2.39
CA CYS A 50 -27.94 15.16 1.92
C CYS A 50 -28.71 15.01 0.58
N LEU A 51 -28.80 13.80 0.01
CA LEU A 51 -29.29 13.56 -1.36
C LEU A 51 -30.70 12.93 -1.47
N GLU A 52 -31.51 12.91 -0.41
CA GLU A 52 -32.89 12.42 -0.53
C GLU A 52 -33.78 13.23 -1.51
N PRO A 53 -33.63 14.56 -1.67
CA PRO A 53 -34.42 15.32 -2.65
C PRO A 53 -34.02 15.11 -4.12
N SER A 54 -32.80 14.60 -4.42
CA SER A 54 -32.25 14.61 -5.78
C SER A 54 -32.70 13.41 -6.65
N LYS A 55 -33.19 12.33 -6.03
CA LYS A 55 -33.62 11.10 -6.73
C LYS A 55 -34.82 11.31 -7.65
N GLN A 56 -35.66 12.30 -7.36
CA GLN A 56 -36.91 12.57 -8.10
C GLN A 56 -36.73 13.67 -9.15
N LEU A 57 -35.77 14.57 -8.97
CA LEU A 57 -35.48 15.67 -9.89
C LEU A 57 -34.85 15.19 -11.21
N PHE A 58 -33.88 14.27 -11.13
CA PHE A 58 -33.17 13.72 -12.29
C PHE A 58 -34.08 13.02 -13.31
N ARG A 59 -35.13 12.36 -12.82
CA ARG A 59 -36.04 11.57 -13.65
C ARG A 59 -37.04 12.44 -14.43
N ASN A 60 -37.34 13.64 -13.94
CA ASN A 60 -38.34 14.54 -14.53
C ASN A 60 -37.75 15.49 -15.57
N MET A 61 -36.51 15.96 -15.41
CA MET A 61 -35.88 16.93 -16.32
C MET A 61 -35.57 16.38 -17.73
N ASN A 62 -35.30 15.08 -17.86
CA ASN A 62 -34.85 14.52 -19.15
C ASN A 62 -36.02 14.21 -20.11
N ASN A 63 -37.20 13.86 -19.60
CA ASN A 63 -38.31 13.42 -20.45
C ASN A 63 -38.89 14.55 -21.31
N GLU A 64 -39.04 15.76 -20.75
CA GLU A 64 -39.53 16.92 -21.52
C GLU A 64 -38.53 17.35 -22.60
N ASN A 65 -37.23 17.32 -22.29
CA ASN A 65 -36.18 17.62 -23.27
C ASN A 65 -36.13 16.61 -24.41
N PHE A 66 -36.35 15.31 -24.13
CA PHE A 66 -36.48 14.30 -25.19
C PHE A 66 -37.72 14.57 -26.05
N SER A 67 -38.88 14.87 -25.46
CA SER A 67 -40.10 15.21 -26.22
C SER A 67 -39.95 16.48 -27.07
N LEU A 68 -39.18 17.47 -26.62
CA LEU A 68 -38.85 18.65 -27.41
C LEU A 68 -37.90 18.32 -28.57
N SER A 69 -36.96 17.40 -28.36
CA SER A 69 -36.00 16.97 -29.37
C SER A 69 -36.64 16.21 -30.54
N GLU A 70 -37.77 15.53 -30.30
CA GLU A 70 -38.56 14.85 -31.34
C GLU A 70 -39.17 15.81 -32.38
N LYS A 71 -39.23 17.11 -32.07
CA LYS A 71 -39.62 18.15 -33.03
C LYS A 71 -38.52 18.46 -34.06
N ILE A 72 -37.29 18.01 -33.79
CA ILE A 72 -36.09 18.32 -34.59
C ILE A 72 -35.56 17.07 -35.30
N VAL A 73 -35.60 15.91 -34.63
CA VAL A 73 -35.10 14.61 -35.13
C VAL A 73 -36.19 13.56 -34.97
N SER A 74 -36.21 12.51 -35.81
CA SER A 74 -37.27 11.49 -35.73
C SER A 74 -37.33 10.81 -34.36
N SER A 75 -38.55 10.52 -33.90
CA SER A 75 -38.83 9.92 -32.59
C SER A 75 -38.13 8.58 -32.37
N SER A 76 -37.92 7.80 -33.43
CA SER A 76 -37.16 6.55 -33.36
C SER A 76 -35.72 6.75 -32.87
N TYR A 77 -35.02 7.76 -33.38
CA TYR A 77 -33.63 8.07 -32.99
C TYR A 77 -33.58 8.67 -31.58
N ILE A 78 -34.54 9.53 -31.22
CA ILE A 78 -34.62 10.11 -29.88
C ILE A 78 -34.91 9.03 -28.83
N ARG A 79 -35.80 8.08 -29.12
CA ARG A 79 -36.08 6.95 -28.22
C ARG A 79 -34.85 6.09 -27.98
N GLN A 80 -34.12 5.76 -29.04
CA GLN A 80 -32.86 5.02 -28.93
C GLN A 80 -31.82 5.77 -28.08
N GLY A 81 -31.70 7.09 -28.27
CA GLY A 81 -30.83 7.94 -27.44
C GLY A 81 -31.23 7.98 -25.97
N SER A 82 -32.53 8.05 -25.68
CA SER A 82 -33.07 8.01 -24.31
C SER A 82 -32.80 6.67 -23.62
N GLU A 83 -32.96 5.56 -24.34
CA GLU A 83 -32.64 4.21 -23.84
C GLU A 83 -31.13 4.05 -23.55
N ALA A 84 -30.28 4.59 -24.42
CA ALA A 84 -28.83 4.61 -24.19
C ALA A 84 -28.48 5.41 -22.92
N ARG A 85 -29.03 6.61 -22.74
CA ARG A 85 -28.83 7.43 -21.52
C ARG A 85 -29.28 6.70 -20.25
N ARG A 86 -30.44 6.02 -20.31
CA ARG A 86 -30.98 5.26 -19.18
C ARG A 86 -30.03 4.15 -18.71
N SER A 87 -29.24 3.58 -19.61
CA SER A 87 -28.24 2.57 -19.25
C SER A 87 -27.14 3.14 -18.35
N HIS A 88 -26.69 4.38 -18.59
CA HIS A 88 -25.75 5.08 -17.70
C HIS A 88 -26.39 5.43 -16.36
N GLU A 89 -27.63 5.93 -16.37
CA GLU A 89 -28.37 6.29 -15.15
C GLU A 89 -28.57 5.07 -14.23
N GLN A 90 -28.78 3.88 -14.79
CA GLN A 90 -28.89 2.65 -14.01
C GLN A 90 -27.59 2.32 -13.26
N LEU A 91 -26.44 2.50 -13.91
CA LEU A 91 -25.13 2.28 -13.28
C LEU A 91 -24.90 3.28 -12.13
N ILE A 92 -25.16 4.56 -12.38
CA ILE A 92 -25.06 5.63 -11.36
C ILE A 92 -26.00 5.34 -10.18
N ARG A 93 -27.25 4.96 -10.47
CA ARG A 93 -28.22 4.60 -9.45
C ARG A 93 -27.75 3.42 -8.60
N GLN A 94 -27.22 2.37 -9.20
CA GLN A 94 -26.70 1.23 -8.47
C GLN A 94 -25.54 1.62 -7.55
N LEU A 95 -24.61 2.47 -8.01
CA LEU A 95 -23.52 2.99 -7.19
C LEU A 95 -24.05 3.76 -5.98
N LEU A 96 -25.01 4.67 -6.17
CA LEU A 96 -25.57 5.51 -5.11
C LEU A 96 -26.44 4.71 -4.12
N GLU A 97 -27.18 3.71 -4.60
CA GLU A 97 -28.04 2.87 -3.75
C GLU A 97 -27.23 1.90 -2.89
N GLN A 98 -26.19 1.28 -3.47
CA GLN A 98 -25.45 0.21 -2.80
C GLN A 98 -24.20 0.73 -2.10
N GLY A 99 -23.64 1.84 -2.57
CA GLY A 99 -22.32 2.31 -2.15
C GLY A 99 -21.31 1.18 -2.29
N LYS A 100 -21.17 0.59 -3.48
CA LYS A 100 -20.19 -0.48 -3.73
C LYS A 100 -19.50 -0.24 -5.05
N CYS A 101 -18.22 -0.62 -5.12
CA CYS A 101 -17.51 -0.64 -6.38
C CYS A 101 -18.26 -1.54 -7.38
N PRO A 102 -18.48 -1.09 -8.63
CA PRO A 102 -19.10 -1.94 -9.64
C PRO A 102 -18.22 -3.18 -9.89
N GLU A 103 -18.83 -4.33 -10.20
CA GLU A 103 -18.01 -5.54 -10.43
C GLU A 103 -17.15 -5.37 -11.69
N GLN A 104 -17.69 -4.74 -12.75
CA GLN A 104 -16.95 -4.36 -13.95
C GLN A 104 -16.76 -2.86 -14.01
N GLY A 105 -15.61 -2.44 -14.55
CA GLY A 105 -15.30 -1.03 -14.77
C GLY A 105 -16.31 -0.33 -15.67
N TRP A 106 -16.59 0.93 -15.37
CA TRP A 106 -17.40 1.81 -16.20
C TRP A 106 -16.61 2.34 -17.39
N SER A 107 -17.32 2.72 -18.45
CA SER A 107 -16.71 3.50 -19.55
C SER A 107 -16.36 4.91 -19.08
N GLU A 108 -15.35 5.52 -19.71
CA GLU A 108 -14.97 6.92 -19.46
C GLU A 108 -16.18 7.86 -19.59
N SER A 109 -17.00 7.67 -20.62
CA SER A 109 -18.23 8.45 -20.83
C SER A 109 -19.23 8.38 -19.67
N THR A 110 -19.33 7.23 -18.99
CA THR A 110 -20.22 7.07 -17.81
C THR A 110 -19.62 7.79 -16.60
N ILE A 111 -18.30 7.71 -16.43
CA ILE A 111 -17.59 8.35 -15.33
C ILE A 111 -17.65 9.87 -15.48
N GLU A 112 -17.35 10.41 -16.66
CA GLU A 112 -17.43 11.84 -16.94
C GLU A 112 -18.85 12.39 -16.76
N LEU A 113 -19.87 11.65 -17.23
CA LEU A 113 -21.26 12.00 -16.99
C LEU A 113 -21.54 12.08 -15.49
N PHE A 114 -21.18 11.04 -14.73
CA PHE A 114 -21.38 11.02 -13.28
C PHE A 114 -20.69 12.17 -12.55
N LEU A 115 -19.43 12.47 -12.90
CA LEU A 115 -18.65 13.55 -12.29
C LEU A 115 -19.21 14.93 -12.64
N SER A 116 -19.65 15.13 -13.89
CA SER A 116 -20.27 16.38 -14.33
C SER A 116 -21.57 16.64 -13.58
N GLU A 117 -22.39 15.60 -13.40
CA GLU A 117 -23.63 15.69 -12.63
C GLU A 117 -23.36 16.03 -11.16
N LEU A 118 -22.32 15.45 -10.53
CA LEU A 118 -21.92 15.83 -9.17
C LEU A 118 -21.41 17.28 -9.09
N ALA A 119 -20.57 17.71 -10.04
CA ALA A 119 -20.00 19.05 -10.04
C ALA A 119 -21.08 20.14 -10.18
N LEU A 120 -22.15 19.90 -10.95
CA LEU A 120 -23.28 20.83 -11.07
C LEU A 120 -24.07 21.01 -9.76
N MET A 121 -23.95 20.07 -8.81
CA MET A 121 -24.63 20.13 -7.52
C MET A 121 -23.88 20.98 -6.47
N ASP A 122 -22.63 21.35 -6.75
CA ASP A 122 -21.87 22.26 -5.88
C ASP A 122 -22.37 23.70 -6.04
N SER A 123 -22.64 24.38 -4.93
CA SER A 123 -23.29 25.70 -4.95
C SER A 123 -22.53 26.77 -5.73
N ASN A 124 -21.20 26.65 -5.84
CA ASN A 124 -20.38 27.54 -6.65
C ASN A 124 -20.62 27.42 -8.17
N ASN A 125 -21.24 26.32 -8.62
CA ASN A 125 -21.55 26.08 -10.03
C ASN A 125 -23.04 26.38 -10.36
N PHE A 126 -23.81 26.91 -9.40
CA PHE A 126 -25.19 27.32 -9.66
C PHE A 126 -25.22 28.59 -10.52
N LEU A 127 -26.08 28.61 -11.55
CA LEU A 127 -26.19 29.70 -12.54
C LEU A 127 -26.50 31.09 -11.93
N SER A 128 -27.04 31.14 -10.70
CA SER A 128 -27.41 32.39 -10.02
C SER A 128 -26.96 32.37 -8.55
N ASN A 129 -25.69 32.05 -8.31
CA ASN A 129 -25.10 32.08 -6.98
C ASN A 129 -24.62 33.50 -6.59
N CYS A 130 -24.88 33.93 -5.36
CA CYS A 130 -24.24 35.10 -4.75
C CYS A 130 -23.61 34.70 -3.41
N GLY A 131 -22.31 34.97 -3.24
CA GLY A 131 -21.54 34.56 -2.05
C GLY A 131 -20.98 35.75 -1.28
N VAL A 132 -21.18 35.77 0.04
CA VAL A 132 -20.71 36.83 0.96
C VAL A 132 -19.93 36.27 2.17
N GLY A 133 -19.15 35.20 1.98
CA GLY A 133 -18.49 34.46 3.08
C GLY A 133 -17.03 34.84 3.39
N GLU A 134 -16.57 34.47 4.59
CA GLU A 134 -15.41 35.01 5.32
C GLU A 134 -14.41 33.96 5.90
N ARG A 135 -14.43 32.73 5.37
CA ARG A 135 -13.93 31.55 6.08
C ARG A 135 -12.42 31.28 5.93
N GLU A 136 -11.62 31.60 6.96
CA GLU A 136 -10.14 31.51 6.94
C GLU A 136 -9.48 30.53 7.95
N GLY A 137 -10.25 29.68 8.64
CA GLY A 137 -9.72 28.45 9.29
C GLY A 137 -8.47 28.58 10.19
N ARG A 138 -8.33 29.66 10.97
CA ARG A 138 -7.15 29.91 11.82
C ARG A 138 -7.27 29.22 13.18
N VAL A 139 -6.26 28.45 13.58
CA VAL A 139 -6.16 27.84 14.91
C VAL A 139 -5.13 28.61 15.74
N ALA A 140 -5.61 29.36 16.74
CA ALA A 140 -4.77 30.26 17.53
C ALA A 140 -3.98 29.56 18.66
N SER A 141 -4.38 28.36 19.08
CA SER A 141 -3.81 27.66 20.23
C SER A 141 -3.23 26.31 19.83
N GLY A 142 -1.93 26.14 20.09
CA GLY A 142 -1.24 24.86 19.93
C GLY A 142 -1.70 23.77 20.92
N LEU A 143 -2.47 24.11 21.96
CA LEU A 143 -3.11 23.12 22.85
C LEU A 143 -4.42 22.57 22.26
N VAL A 144 -5.15 23.41 21.52
CA VAL A 144 -6.39 23.00 20.82
C VAL A 144 -6.08 22.07 19.65
N ALA A 145 -4.91 22.22 19.02
CA ALA A 145 -4.39 21.29 18.01
C ALA A 145 -3.93 19.93 18.58
N ARG A 146 -3.71 19.81 19.90
CA ARG A 146 -3.08 18.65 20.56
C ARG A 146 -4.03 17.79 21.40
N ARG A 147 -5.34 17.84 21.16
CA ARG A 147 -6.33 17.02 21.89
C ARG A 147 -6.18 15.54 21.54
N HIS A 148 -5.42 14.76 22.32
CA HIS A 148 -5.43 13.29 22.21
C HIS A 148 -5.43 12.55 23.58
N TYR A 149 -5.97 11.33 23.49
CA TYR A 149 -6.59 10.46 24.50
C TYR A 149 -5.71 9.86 25.61
N ARG A 150 -4.50 10.37 25.88
CA ARG A 150 -3.67 9.96 27.03
C ARG A 150 -2.78 11.13 27.45
N PRO A 151 -3.22 12.03 28.36
CA PRO A 151 -2.51 13.28 28.65
C PRO A 151 -1.13 13.09 29.30
N LYS A 152 -0.84 11.89 29.82
CA LYS A 152 0.46 11.51 30.38
C LYS A 152 1.39 10.87 29.34
N ALA A 153 0.87 10.48 28.18
CA ALA A 153 1.66 9.77 27.18
C ALA A 153 2.70 10.67 26.53
N ARG A 154 3.92 10.14 26.43
CA ARG A 154 5.08 10.81 25.82
C ARG A 154 5.73 9.95 24.74
N PHE A 155 5.65 8.62 24.88
CA PHE A 155 6.42 7.68 24.07
C PHE A 155 5.56 6.97 23.03
N ILE A 156 6.12 6.72 21.85
CA ILE A 156 5.55 5.78 20.88
C ILE A 156 6.56 4.63 20.70
N LEU A 157 6.15 3.41 21.05
CA LEU A 157 6.98 2.23 20.84
C LEU A 157 6.92 1.83 19.37
N TRP A 158 8.07 1.66 18.72
CA TRP A 158 8.14 1.49 17.27
C TRP A 158 9.17 0.44 16.88
N PRO A 159 8.73 -0.77 16.46
CA PRO A 159 9.60 -1.77 15.85
C PRO A 159 10.27 -1.21 14.59
N ARG A 160 11.59 -1.18 14.61
CA ARG A 160 12.40 -0.40 13.67
C ARG A 160 12.09 -0.72 12.21
N ILE A 161 11.86 0.31 11.42
CA ILE A 161 11.88 0.28 9.95
C ILE A 161 12.50 1.56 9.40
N ASP A 162 13.53 1.45 8.58
CA ASP A 162 14.31 2.60 8.12
C ASP A 162 13.61 3.37 6.98
N GLN A 163 12.55 4.08 7.35
CA GLN A 163 11.74 4.93 6.47
C GLN A 163 11.47 6.26 7.18
N LYS A 164 11.93 7.36 6.55
CA LYS A 164 11.98 8.68 7.21
C LYS A 164 10.60 9.24 7.57
N SER A 165 9.58 9.01 6.74
CA SER A 165 8.24 9.59 6.90
C SER A 165 7.52 9.05 8.14
N CYS A 166 7.43 7.72 8.30
CA CYS A 166 6.74 7.14 9.46
C CYS A 166 7.47 7.43 10.77
N PHE A 167 8.81 7.51 10.74
CA PHE A 167 9.59 7.96 11.90
C PHE A 167 9.31 9.43 12.25
N LYS A 168 9.39 10.32 11.26
CA LYS A 168 9.10 11.76 11.45
C LYS A 168 7.65 12.01 11.86
N ALA A 169 6.69 11.18 11.45
CA ALA A 169 5.28 11.36 11.81
C ALA A 169 5.07 11.36 13.33
N MET A 170 5.78 10.48 14.06
CA MET A 170 5.73 10.42 15.53
C MET A 170 6.24 11.71 16.18
N ILE A 171 7.37 12.22 15.68
CA ILE A 171 8.01 13.45 16.16
C ILE A 171 7.16 14.69 15.82
N THR A 172 6.63 14.76 14.60
CA THR A 172 5.74 15.84 14.16
C THR A 172 4.47 15.89 15.01
N ALA A 173 3.96 14.73 15.45
CA ALA A 173 2.85 14.65 16.39
C ALA A 173 3.23 15.08 17.83
N GLY A 174 4.51 15.37 18.09
CA GLY A 174 5.01 15.86 19.37
C GLY A 174 5.40 14.77 20.37
N TYR A 175 5.58 13.52 19.92
CA TYR A 175 5.94 12.38 20.76
C TYR A 175 7.37 11.93 20.54
N GLU A 176 7.91 11.20 21.52
CA GLU A 176 9.25 10.65 21.50
C GLU A 176 9.22 9.19 20.99
N PRO A 177 9.83 8.89 19.83
CA PRO A 177 9.91 7.52 19.34
C PRO A 177 10.87 6.69 20.19
N VAL A 178 10.39 5.55 20.68
CA VAL A 178 11.22 4.52 21.30
C VAL A 178 11.42 3.43 20.27
N VAL A 179 12.59 3.47 19.63
CA VAL A 179 12.98 2.51 18.60
C VAL A 179 13.27 1.17 19.26
N VAL A 180 12.56 0.13 18.83
CA VAL A 180 12.79 -1.25 19.23
C VAL A 180 13.48 -1.97 18.08
N GLU A 181 14.70 -2.44 18.29
CA GLU A 181 15.46 -3.18 17.29
C GLU A 181 14.80 -4.51 16.92
N ASN A 182 15.06 -4.99 15.71
CA ASN A 182 14.52 -6.24 15.20
C ASN A 182 15.42 -7.43 15.59
N VAL A 183 14.85 -8.64 15.63
CA VAL A 183 15.60 -9.90 15.75
C VAL A 183 15.91 -10.46 14.38
N LEU A 184 17.14 -10.93 14.17
CA LEU A 184 17.54 -11.67 12.97
C LEU A 184 17.14 -13.14 13.11
N GLU A 185 16.21 -13.61 12.28
CA GLU A 185 15.74 -14.99 12.21
C GLU A 185 16.06 -15.57 10.83
N GLY A 186 17.18 -16.29 10.72
CA GLY A 186 17.73 -16.69 9.42
C GLY A 186 18.20 -15.47 8.63
N ASP A 187 17.58 -15.20 7.48
CA ASP A 187 17.83 -13.98 6.71
C ASP A 187 16.86 -12.83 7.06
N GLU A 188 15.77 -13.10 7.79
CA GLU A 188 14.71 -12.12 8.02
C GLU A 188 14.96 -11.26 9.26
N LEU A 189 14.57 -9.99 9.19
CA LEU A 189 14.43 -9.15 10.37
C LEU A 189 12.96 -9.14 10.81
N ARG A 190 12.70 -9.58 12.04
CA ARG A 190 11.36 -9.74 12.60
C ARG A 190 11.21 -9.00 13.93
N THR A 191 9.96 -8.81 14.34
CA THR A 191 9.62 -8.09 15.57
C THR A 191 10.18 -8.78 16.81
N ASP A 192 10.93 -8.04 17.63
CA ASP A 192 11.25 -8.43 19.00
C ASP A 192 10.07 -8.09 19.93
N VAL A 193 9.08 -9.00 19.99
CA VAL A 193 7.88 -8.79 20.82
C VAL A 193 8.23 -8.69 22.30
N GLU A 194 9.25 -9.43 22.76
CA GLU A 194 9.70 -9.37 24.15
C GLU A 194 10.35 -8.04 24.48
N ALA A 195 11.15 -7.46 23.58
CA ALA A 195 11.70 -6.12 23.78
C ALA A 195 10.62 -5.05 23.82
N VAL A 196 9.55 -5.20 23.02
CA VAL A 196 8.39 -4.30 23.11
C VAL A 196 7.74 -4.42 24.49
N ASP A 197 7.46 -5.62 24.99
CA ASP A 197 6.87 -5.83 26.33
C ASP A 197 7.77 -5.27 27.44
N ARG A 198 9.08 -5.56 27.38
CA ARG A 198 10.07 -4.99 28.32
C ARG A 198 10.03 -3.46 28.32
N LYS A 199 9.92 -2.81 27.16
CA LYS A 199 9.84 -1.34 27.07
C LYS A 199 8.51 -0.78 27.56
N ILE A 200 7.40 -1.49 27.40
CA ILE A 200 6.12 -1.12 28.03
C ILE A 200 6.27 -1.11 29.55
N LEU A 201 6.86 -2.17 30.12
CA LEU A 201 7.05 -2.31 31.56
C LEU A 201 8.04 -1.27 32.12
N GLU A 202 9.13 -0.99 31.40
CA GLU A 202 10.14 0.00 31.78
C GLU A 202 9.58 1.43 31.82
N LEU A 203 8.77 1.80 30.82
CA LEU A 203 8.27 3.17 30.67
C LEU A 203 6.94 3.41 31.40
N GLY A 204 6.20 2.35 31.73
CA GLY A 204 4.82 2.43 32.23
C GLY A 204 3.82 2.62 31.08
N ALA A 205 2.79 1.79 31.05
CA ALA A 205 1.80 1.76 29.97
C ALA A 205 1.07 3.11 29.77
N GLU A 206 0.86 3.87 30.84
CA GLU A 206 0.25 5.21 30.83
C GLU A 206 1.09 6.27 30.11
N ASN A 207 2.41 6.07 30.04
CA ASN A 207 3.34 6.97 29.37
C ASN A 207 3.53 6.60 27.88
N VAL A 208 3.02 5.44 27.46
CA VAL A 208 3.01 4.99 26.07
C VAL A 208 1.71 5.45 25.40
N LEU A 209 1.84 6.21 24.31
CA LEU A 209 0.72 6.66 23.49
C LEU A 209 0.14 5.50 22.69
N CYS A 210 1.02 4.77 21.99
CA CYS A 210 0.66 3.60 21.21
C CYS A 210 1.90 2.74 20.88
N VAL A 211 1.64 1.50 20.46
CA VAL A 211 2.58 0.73 19.65
C VAL A 211 2.33 1.06 18.18
N HIS A 212 3.37 1.43 17.45
CA HIS A 212 3.32 1.80 16.04
C HIS A 212 4.04 0.73 15.20
N SER A 213 3.30 -0.31 14.80
CA SER A 213 3.83 -1.43 14.02
C SER A 213 3.77 -1.15 12.52
N THR A 214 4.43 -1.97 11.70
CA THR A 214 4.50 -1.85 10.24
C THR A 214 4.36 -3.20 9.54
N THR A 215 3.42 -3.30 8.60
CA THR A 215 3.27 -4.50 7.74
C THR A 215 4.16 -4.43 6.50
N SER A 216 3.84 -3.52 5.59
CA SER A 216 4.50 -3.41 4.30
C SER A 216 5.86 -2.73 4.47
N CYS A 217 6.94 -3.49 4.27
CA CYS A 217 8.32 -3.05 4.49
C CYS A 217 9.29 -3.61 3.41
N PHE A 218 10.51 -3.10 3.38
CA PHE A 218 11.56 -3.59 2.48
C PHE A 218 12.21 -4.83 3.09
N ALA A 219 12.44 -5.85 2.28
CA ALA A 219 13.24 -7.01 2.70
C ALA A 219 14.65 -6.52 3.09
N PRO A 220 15.35 -7.15 4.04
CA PRO A 220 15.03 -8.41 4.71
C PRO A 220 14.03 -8.28 5.87
N ARG A 221 13.56 -7.07 6.21
CA ARG A 221 12.48 -6.93 7.18
C ARG A 221 11.19 -7.55 6.65
N THR A 222 10.39 -8.06 7.57
CA THR A 222 9.09 -8.67 7.29
C THR A 222 7.97 -7.88 7.99
N PRO A 223 6.70 -8.10 7.60
CA PRO A 223 5.57 -7.57 8.36
C PRO A 223 5.71 -7.91 9.85
N ASP A 224 5.43 -6.93 10.70
CA ASP A 224 5.49 -7.16 12.14
C ASP A 224 4.54 -8.29 12.58
N ARG A 225 4.89 -8.94 13.68
CA ARG A 225 4.09 -9.96 14.38
C ARG A 225 2.81 -9.35 14.96
N LEU A 226 1.85 -9.01 14.10
CA LEU A 226 0.67 -8.24 14.51
C LEU A 226 -0.23 -9.00 15.47
N GLU A 227 -0.33 -10.32 15.39
CA GLU A 227 -1.15 -11.11 16.32
C GLU A 227 -0.63 -10.96 17.75
N GLU A 228 0.67 -11.14 17.93
CA GLU A 228 1.37 -11.05 19.19
C GLU A 228 1.41 -9.60 19.72
N LEU A 229 1.72 -8.62 18.86
CA LEU A 229 1.67 -7.20 19.24
C LEU A 229 0.26 -6.75 19.61
N SER A 230 -0.77 -7.21 18.89
CA SER A 230 -2.16 -6.85 19.19
C SER A 230 -2.62 -7.47 20.50
N ALA A 231 -2.25 -8.72 20.79
CA ALA A 231 -2.53 -9.36 22.06
C ALA A 231 -1.82 -8.62 23.22
N LEU A 232 -0.57 -8.20 23.01
CA LEU A 232 0.20 -7.39 23.97
C LEU A 232 -0.45 -6.02 24.22
N CYS A 233 -0.84 -5.32 23.16
CA CYS A 233 -1.54 -4.02 23.26
C CYS A 233 -2.87 -4.14 24.01
N SER A 234 -3.60 -5.24 23.79
CA SER A 234 -4.82 -5.55 24.54
C SER A 234 -4.55 -5.78 26.03
N LYS A 235 -3.54 -6.63 26.34
CA LYS A 235 -3.13 -6.95 27.72
C LYS A 235 -2.73 -5.72 28.53
N HIS A 236 -2.03 -4.76 27.92
CA HIS A 236 -1.52 -3.57 28.60
C HIS A 236 -2.43 -2.32 28.46
N ASP A 237 -3.58 -2.44 27.79
CA ASP A 237 -4.48 -1.32 27.46
C ASP A 237 -3.73 -0.15 26.77
N ILE A 238 -2.95 -0.48 25.75
CA ILE A 238 -2.20 0.48 24.93
C ILE A 238 -2.79 0.47 23.51
N PRO A 239 -3.08 1.64 22.93
CA PRO A 239 -3.50 1.73 21.54
C PRO A 239 -2.49 1.13 20.56
N HIS A 240 -2.95 0.50 19.50
CA HIS A 240 -2.13 -0.10 18.45
C HIS A 240 -2.45 0.52 17.10
N ILE A 241 -1.46 1.19 16.51
CA ILE A 241 -1.54 1.84 15.21
C ILE A 241 -0.64 1.09 14.23
N VAL A 242 -1.21 0.62 13.12
CA VAL A 242 -0.48 -0.15 12.11
C VAL A 242 -0.18 0.71 10.88
N ASN A 243 1.09 0.91 10.59
CA ASN A 243 1.54 1.44 9.31
C ASN A 243 1.41 0.36 8.22
N ASN A 244 0.35 0.45 7.43
CA ASN A 244 0.05 -0.46 6.32
C ASN A 244 0.21 0.24 4.95
N ALA A 245 1.21 1.12 4.85
CA ALA A 245 1.41 2.06 3.73
C ALA A 245 1.13 1.46 2.34
N TYR A 246 1.68 0.29 2.02
CA TYR A 246 1.50 -0.38 0.73
C TYR A 246 1.10 -1.84 0.89
N GLY A 247 0.35 -2.15 1.95
CA GLY A 247 -0.06 -3.53 2.25
C GLY A 247 -1.46 -3.92 1.76
N VAL A 248 -2.30 -3.00 1.26
CA VAL A 248 -3.63 -3.33 0.71
C VAL A 248 -3.50 -4.29 -0.47
N GLN A 249 -2.49 -4.07 -1.30
CA GLN A 249 -2.16 -4.93 -2.45
C GLN A 249 -1.66 -6.35 -2.08
N SER A 250 -1.46 -6.63 -0.78
CA SER A 250 -1.02 -7.93 -0.29
C SER A 250 -2.08 -8.56 0.59
N SER A 251 -2.66 -9.66 0.11
CA SER A 251 -3.62 -10.44 0.90
C SER A 251 -2.99 -10.98 2.19
N LYS A 252 -1.67 -11.25 2.24
CA LYS A 252 -0.99 -11.65 3.47
C LYS A 252 -0.98 -10.52 4.51
N CYS A 253 -0.66 -9.28 4.10
CA CYS A 253 -0.65 -8.13 5.01
C CYS A 253 -2.06 -7.81 5.53
N MET A 254 -3.06 -7.82 4.65
CA MET A 254 -4.45 -7.58 5.05
C MET A 254 -5.01 -8.69 5.94
N HIS A 255 -4.66 -9.95 5.66
CA HIS A 255 -5.04 -11.06 6.54
C HIS A 255 -4.38 -10.95 7.92
N LEU A 256 -3.11 -10.53 7.98
CA LEU A 256 -2.40 -10.33 9.24
C LEU A 256 -3.03 -9.23 10.10
N ILE A 257 -3.49 -8.13 9.48
CA ILE A 257 -4.28 -7.09 10.16
C ILE A 257 -5.61 -7.68 10.68
N GLN A 258 -6.30 -8.47 9.86
CA GLN A 258 -7.55 -9.13 10.27
C GLN A 258 -7.33 -10.08 11.46
N GLN A 259 -6.24 -10.85 11.47
CA GLN A 259 -5.94 -11.77 12.56
C GLN A 259 -5.55 -11.00 13.83
N GLY A 260 -4.72 -9.96 13.71
CA GLY A 260 -4.34 -9.11 14.84
C GLY A 260 -5.55 -8.52 15.57
N SER A 261 -6.55 -8.02 14.84
CA SER A 261 -7.78 -7.51 15.47
C SER A 261 -8.69 -8.58 16.03
N ARG A 262 -8.59 -9.83 15.54
CA ARG A 262 -9.36 -10.97 16.07
C ARG A 262 -8.82 -11.44 17.41
N VAL A 263 -7.49 -11.45 17.58
CA VAL A 263 -6.82 -12.01 18.76
C VAL A 263 -6.39 -10.96 19.78
N GLY A 264 -6.49 -9.67 19.45
CA GLY A 264 -6.09 -8.58 20.31
C GLY A 264 -6.63 -7.23 19.86
N ARG A 265 -5.82 -6.18 20.01
CA ARG A 265 -6.20 -4.79 19.77
C ARG A 265 -5.48 -4.20 18.55
N ILE A 266 -6.26 -3.62 17.63
CA ILE A 266 -5.82 -2.71 16.56
C ILE A 266 -6.80 -1.54 16.52
N ASP A 267 -6.35 -0.33 16.84
CA ASP A 267 -7.20 0.86 16.89
C ASP A 267 -7.32 1.51 15.51
N ALA A 268 -6.21 1.61 14.78
CA ALA A 268 -6.22 2.06 13.39
C ALA A 268 -5.08 1.46 12.56
N PHE A 269 -5.28 1.42 11.25
CA PHE A 269 -4.27 1.10 10.26
C PHE A 269 -4.34 2.10 9.10
N VAL A 270 -3.17 2.52 8.62
CA VAL A 270 -3.04 3.64 7.65
C VAL A 270 -2.38 3.16 6.36
N GLN A 271 -2.95 3.50 5.21
CA GLN A 271 -2.50 3.04 3.88
C GLN A 271 -2.39 4.22 2.91
N SER A 272 -1.37 4.25 2.04
CA SER A 272 -1.25 5.32 1.04
C SER A 272 -2.06 5.00 -0.22
N LEU A 273 -2.62 6.03 -0.85
CA LEU A 273 -3.44 5.84 -2.05
C LEU A 273 -2.57 5.47 -3.25
N ASP A 274 -1.50 6.21 -3.49
CA ASP A 274 -0.61 6.04 -4.65
C ASP A 274 -0.07 4.61 -4.78
N LYS A 275 0.38 4.02 -3.66
CA LYS A 275 1.04 2.71 -3.67
C LYS A 275 0.08 1.54 -3.82
N ASN A 276 -1.21 1.74 -3.54
CA ASN A 276 -2.19 0.66 -3.54
C ASN A 276 -3.21 0.79 -4.67
N PHE A 277 -3.39 2.00 -5.22
CA PHE A 277 -4.42 2.30 -6.21
C PHE A 277 -3.88 3.00 -7.46
N MET A 278 -2.56 3.14 -7.61
CA MET A 278 -1.92 3.70 -8.82
C MET A 278 -2.38 5.12 -9.17
N VAL A 279 -2.62 5.93 -8.14
CA VAL A 279 -2.97 7.35 -8.24
C VAL A 279 -1.77 8.25 -7.89
N PRO A 280 -1.81 9.57 -8.16
CA PRO A 280 -0.77 10.49 -7.72
C PRO A 280 -0.51 10.46 -6.21
N VAL A 281 0.72 10.80 -5.81
CA VAL A 281 1.11 10.92 -4.40
C VAL A 281 0.34 12.06 -3.74
N GLY A 282 -0.23 11.83 -2.55
CA GLY A 282 -0.86 12.91 -1.77
C GLY A 282 -2.04 12.49 -0.89
N GLY A 283 -2.57 11.27 -1.06
CA GLY A 283 -3.68 10.77 -0.25
C GLY A 283 -3.36 9.52 0.55
N ALA A 284 -4.15 9.30 1.59
CA ALA A 284 -4.09 8.10 2.43
C ALA A 284 -5.50 7.71 2.90
N ILE A 285 -5.62 6.48 3.40
CA ILE A 285 -6.80 5.93 4.05
C ILE A 285 -6.42 5.68 5.51
N ILE A 286 -7.28 6.12 6.43
CA ILE A 286 -7.24 5.72 7.83
C ILE A 286 -8.45 4.82 8.05
N ALA A 287 -8.21 3.60 8.48
CA ALA A 287 -9.25 2.61 8.74
C ALA A 287 -9.03 1.97 10.12
N GLY A 288 -10.09 1.41 10.70
CA GLY A 288 -10.04 0.76 12.00
C GLY A 288 -11.30 -0.07 12.22
N PHE A 289 -11.34 -0.77 13.35
CA PHE A 289 -12.45 -1.65 13.72
C PHE A 289 -13.46 -0.97 14.66
N ASP A 290 -13.05 0.10 15.35
CA ASP A 290 -13.92 0.94 16.16
C ASP A 290 -14.35 2.18 15.37
N GLU A 291 -15.64 2.23 15.02
CA GLU A 291 -16.23 3.34 14.27
C GLU A 291 -16.10 4.67 15.02
N THR A 292 -16.28 4.67 16.35
CA THR A 292 -16.23 5.90 17.16
C THR A 292 -14.83 6.49 17.15
N PHE A 293 -13.81 5.66 17.32
CA PHE A 293 -12.41 6.08 17.25
C PHE A 293 -12.04 6.65 15.87
N ILE A 294 -12.48 6.01 14.79
CA ILE A 294 -12.22 6.49 13.43
C ILE A 294 -12.95 7.82 13.14
N GLN A 295 -14.18 7.97 13.61
CA GLN A 295 -14.89 9.25 13.54
C GLN A 295 -14.19 10.35 14.34
N ASP A 296 -13.62 10.03 15.50
CA ASP A 296 -12.87 10.98 16.32
C ASP A 296 -11.58 11.43 15.63
N ILE A 297 -10.87 10.54 14.95
CA ILE A 297 -9.73 10.91 14.10
C ILE A 297 -10.19 11.85 12.98
N SER A 298 -11.32 11.55 12.32
CA SER A 298 -11.87 12.39 11.26
C SER A 298 -12.23 13.81 11.75
N LYS A 299 -12.91 13.90 12.90
CA LYS A 299 -13.29 15.18 13.53
C LYS A 299 -12.08 15.99 14.02
N MET A 300 -10.93 15.35 14.22
CA MET A 300 -9.70 16.02 14.62
C MET A 300 -9.06 16.83 13.49
N TYR A 301 -9.38 16.53 12.22
CA TYR A 301 -8.82 17.27 11.10
C TYR A 301 -9.32 18.73 11.09
N PRO A 302 -8.44 19.74 11.23
CA PRO A 302 -8.88 21.13 11.32
C PRO A 302 -9.17 21.71 9.94
N GLY A 303 -10.44 22.05 9.69
CA GLY A 303 -10.86 22.75 8.49
C GLY A 303 -11.23 21.84 7.32
N ARG A 304 -11.15 22.36 6.09
CA ARG A 304 -11.44 21.62 4.85
C ARG A 304 -10.16 20.99 4.30
N ALA A 305 -10.31 19.91 3.54
CA ALA A 305 -9.21 19.23 2.86
C ALA A 305 -9.40 19.29 1.34
N SER A 306 -8.34 18.99 0.59
CA SER A 306 -8.42 18.82 -0.86
C SER A 306 -9.28 17.60 -1.22
N ALA A 307 -10.18 17.76 -2.18
CA ALA A 307 -10.97 16.66 -2.72
C ALA A 307 -10.22 15.85 -3.79
N SER A 308 -9.11 16.36 -4.32
CA SER A 308 -8.38 15.75 -5.45
C SER A 308 -7.96 14.29 -5.20
N PRO A 309 -7.33 13.93 -4.07
CA PRO A 309 -6.98 12.53 -3.82
C PRO A 309 -8.20 11.59 -3.72
N SER A 310 -9.35 12.13 -3.29
CA SER A 310 -10.62 11.38 -3.23
C SER A 310 -11.20 11.18 -4.64
N LEU A 311 -11.08 12.19 -5.51
CA LEU A 311 -11.50 12.11 -6.90
C LEU A 311 -10.64 11.11 -7.68
N ASP A 312 -9.32 11.13 -7.50
CA ASP A 312 -8.39 10.24 -8.21
C ASP A 312 -8.70 8.77 -7.92
N VAL A 313 -8.93 8.42 -6.65
CA VAL A 313 -9.26 7.03 -6.26
C VAL A 313 -10.68 6.66 -6.67
N LEU A 314 -11.64 7.59 -6.64
CA LEU A 314 -13.00 7.36 -7.12
C LEU A 314 -12.98 7.01 -8.61
N ILE A 315 -12.34 7.84 -9.45
CA ILE A 315 -12.19 7.59 -10.88
C ILE A 315 -11.52 6.25 -11.10
N THR A 316 -10.38 6.01 -10.45
CA THR A 316 -9.61 4.77 -10.65
C THR A 316 -10.42 3.52 -10.31
N LEU A 317 -11.16 3.52 -9.20
CA LEU A 317 -11.97 2.38 -8.80
C LEU A 317 -13.19 2.18 -9.72
N LEU A 318 -13.82 3.25 -10.20
CA LEU A 318 -14.91 3.16 -11.18
C LEU A 318 -14.40 2.65 -12.54
N THR A 319 -13.20 3.05 -12.97
CA THR A 319 -12.58 2.57 -14.20
C THR A 319 -12.18 1.10 -14.12
N LEU A 320 -11.60 0.66 -13.00
CA LEU A 320 -11.18 -0.72 -12.83
C LEU A 320 -12.35 -1.68 -12.56
N GLY A 321 -13.31 -1.22 -11.75
CA GLY A 321 -14.24 -2.11 -11.07
C GLY A 321 -13.54 -3.08 -10.11
N ALA A 322 -14.33 -3.86 -9.37
CA ALA A 322 -13.81 -4.87 -8.46
C ALA A 322 -13.03 -5.97 -9.21
N SER A 323 -13.49 -6.37 -10.41
CA SER A 323 -12.82 -7.38 -11.23
C SER A 323 -11.45 -6.91 -11.72
N GLY A 324 -11.32 -5.66 -12.15
CA GLY A 324 -10.05 -5.07 -12.60
C GLY A 324 -9.05 -4.97 -11.45
N TYR A 325 -9.49 -4.52 -10.28
CA TYR A 325 -8.60 -4.48 -9.12
C TYR A 325 -8.16 -5.89 -8.66
N LYS A 326 -9.08 -6.86 -8.60
CA LYS A 326 -8.74 -8.27 -8.30
C LYS A 326 -7.72 -8.84 -9.31
N ARG A 327 -7.84 -8.48 -10.59
CA ARG A 327 -6.90 -8.88 -11.64
C ARG A 327 -5.50 -8.32 -11.36
N LEU A 328 -5.37 -7.03 -11.08
CA LEU A 328 -4.10 -6.40 -10.71
C LEU A 328 -3.44 -7.07 -9.49
N LEU A 329 -4.23 -7.46 -8.48
CA LEU A 329 -3.72 -8.18 -7.31
C LEU A 329 -3.20 -9.59 -7.66
N SER A 330 -3.85 -10.26 -8.61
CA SER A 330 -3.43 -11.57 -9.11
C SER A 330 -2.15 -11.47 -9.93
N GLU A 331 -2.09 -10.52 -10.88
CA GLU A 331 -0.92 -10.24 -11.70
C GLU A 331 0.29 -9.89 -10.84
N ARG A 332 0.12 -9.10 -9.77
CA ARG A 332 1.18 -8.82 -8.81
C ARG A 332 1.75 -10.09 -8.17
N LYS A 333 0.91 -11.06 -7.79
CA LYS A 333 1.38 -12.35 -7.22
C LYS A 333 2.14 -13.19 -8.24
N GLU A 334 1.68 -13.19 -9.48
CA GLU A 334 2.39 -13.84 -10.59
C GLU A 334 3.76 -13.19 -10.79
N MET A 335 3.81 -11.86 -10.91
CA MET A 335 5.04 -11.11 -11.11
C MET A 335 5.99 -11.22 -9.92
N TYR A 336 5.50 -11.37 -8.70
CA TYR A 336 6.33 -11.69 -7.54
C TYR A 336 7.08 -13.01 -7.73
N SER A 337 6.38 -14.04 -8.24
CA SER A 337 6.97 -15.36 -8.50
C SER A 337 8.00 -15.30 -9.63
N VAL A 338 7.67 -14.60 -10.72
CA VAL A 338 8.59 -14.37 -11.85
C VAL A 338 9.84 -13.62 -11.39
N LEU A 339 9.67 -12.49 -10.69
CA LEU A 339 10.79 -11.70 -10.15
C LEU A 339 11.66 -12.53 -9.20
N THR A 340 11.05 -13.36 -8.34
CA THR A 340 11.78 -14.27 -7.45
C THR A 340 12.67 -15.24 -8.23
N GLN A 341 12.13 -15.88 -9.27
CA GLN A 341 12.86 -16.84 -10.10
C GLN A 341 13.99 -16.16 -10.88
N GLU A 342 13.70 -15.06 -11.55
CA GLU A 342 14.69 -14.31 -12.34
C GLU A 342 15.82 -13.77 -11.46
N LEU A 343 15.49 -13.18 -10.30
CA LEU A 343 16.48 -12.63 -9.39
C LEU A 343 17.33 -13.74 -8.74
N LYS A 344 16.74 -14.91 -8.45
CA LYS A 344 17.49 -16.08 -7.95
C LYS A 344 18.48 -16.62 -9.00
N SER A 345 18.05 -16.74 -10.25
CA SER A 345 18.91 -17.17 -11.36
C SER A 345 20.05 -16.19 -11.60
N LEU A 346 19.74 -14.88 -11.61
CA LEU A 346 20.74 -13.84 -11.75
C LEU A 346 21.75 -13.85 -10.59
N ALA A 347 21.27 -13.93 -9.35
CA ALA A 347 22.12 -14.00 -8.17
C ALA A 347 23.11 -15.15 -8.29
N SER A 348 22.62 -16.36 -8.61
CA SER A 348 23.44 -17.57 -8.74
C SER A 348 24.50 -17.42 -9.85
N ALA A 349 24.14 -16.84 -10.99
CA ALA A 349 25.07 -16.56 -12.09
C ALA A 349 26.19 -15.57 -11.70
N HIS A 350 25.96 -14.78 -10.65
CA HIS A 350 26.92 -13.83 -10.11
C HIS A 350 27.58 -14.29 -8.81
N GLY A 351 27.41 -15.54 -8.38
CA GLY A 351 27.98 -16.03 -7.11
C GLY A 351 27.32 -15.41 -5.87
N GLU A 352 26.15 -14.81 -6.05
CA GLU A 352 25.30 -14.24 -5.00
C GLU A 352 24.11 -15.18 -4.73
N ARG A 353 23.31 -14.85 -3.71
CA ARG A 353 22.08 -15.57 -3.39
C ARG A 353 20.90 -14.64 -3.20
N LEU A 354 19.70 -15.16 -3.46
CA LEU A 354 18.47 -14.51 -3.00
C LEU A 354 18.32 -14.77 -1.50
N LEU A 355 18.11 -13.73 -0.70
CA LEU A 355 17.87 -13.84 0.73
C LEU A 355 16.51 -14.53 0.99
N HIS A 356 16.49 -15.50 1.90
CA HIS A 356 15.30 -16.28 2.19
C HIS A 356 14.34 -15.52 3.11
N THR A 357 13.40 -14.79 2.49
CA THR A 357 12.48 -13.87 3.17
C THR A 357 11.00 -14.21 2.93
N PRO A 358 10.55 -15.46 3.22
CA PRO A 358 9.21 -15.95 2.85
C PRO A 358 8.03 -15.16 3.47
N HIS A 359 8.26 -14.46 4.58
CA HIS A 359 7.22 -13.66 5.23
C HIS A 359 7.04 -12.28 4.61
N ASN A 360 7.95 -11.80 3.74
CA ASN A 360 7.75 -10.58 2.98
C ASN A 360 7.05 -10.88 1.63
N PRO A 361 5.79 -10.45 1.40
CA PRO A 361 5.03 -10.82 0.21
C PRO A 361 5.20 -9.88 -0.99
N ILE A 362 6.02 -8.84 -0.86
CA ILE A 362 6.14 -7.74 -1.84
C ILE A 362 7.59 -7.50 -2.21
N SER A 363 8.47 -7.34 -1.22
CA SER A 363 9.88 -7.00 -1.40
C SER A 363 10.75 -8.25 -1.32
N LEU A 364 11.77 -8.28 -2.18
CA LEU A 364 12.83 -9.28 -2.22
C LEU A 364 14.19 -8.60 -1.95
N ALA A 365 15.18 -9.39 -1.59
CA ALA A 365 16.56 -8.94 -1.41
C ALA A 365 17.55 -9.95 -1.98
N MET A 366 18.51 -9.49 -2.76
CA MET A 366 19.63 -10.27 -3.29
C MET A 366 20.91 -9.85 -2.57
N SER A 367 21.72 -10.80 -2.11
CA SER A 367 23.02 -10.50 -1.50
C SER A 367 23.95 -9.79 -2.49
N LEU A 368 24.88 -9.01 -1.94
CA LEU A 368 26.02 -8.41 -2.64
C LEU A 368 27.31 -8.76 -1.89
N SER A 369 27.38 -9.98 -1.35
CA SER A 369 28.47 -10.41 -0.47
C SER A 369 29.82 -10.51 -1.20
N GLY A 370 29.81 -10.76 -2.51
CA GLY A 370 31.02 -10.72 -3.34
C GLY A 370 31.63 -9.33 -3.48
N PHE A 371 30.96 -8.29 -2.99
CA PHE A 371 31.47 -6.91 -2.92
C PHE A 371 31.80 -6.47 -1.48
N GLN A 372 31.72 -7.40 -0.52
CA GLN A 372 32.03 -7.16 0.89
C GLN A 372 33.55 -7.25 1.10
N GLY A 373 34.19 -6.12 1.40
CA GLY A 373 35.64 -6.02 1.66
C GLY A 373 36.40 -5.09 0.71
N ASP A 374 35.95 -4.91 -0.54
CA ASP A 374 36.75 -4.24 -1.58
C ASP A 374 36.42 -2.77 -1.87
N ASN A 375 35.40 -2.20 -1.22
CA ASN A 375 35.08 -0.76 -1.13
C ASN A 375 33.55 -0.65 -0.97
N ASP A 376 33.04 -0.09 0.14
CA ASP A 376 31.62 0.33 0.25
C ASP A 376 31.18 1.24 -0.92
N LYS A 377 32.15 1.85 -1.61
CA LYS A 377 31.97 2.60 -2.85
C LYS A 377 31.42 1.74 -3.99
N ALA A 378 31.83 0.48 -4.14
CA ALA A 378 31.36 -0.40 -5.22
C ALA A 378 29.86 -0.73 -5.07
N VAL A 379 29.44 -1.04 -3.84
CA VAL A 379 28.03 -1.26 -3.49
C VAL A 379 27.22 0.01 -3.75
N THR A 380 27.72 1.17 -3.31
CA THR A 380 27.04 2.46 -3.55
C THR A 380 26.99 2.83 -5.05
N GLN A 381 28.06 2.54 -5.80
CA GLN A 381 28.17 2.76 -7.24
C GLN A 381 27.19 1.90 -8.02
N LEU A 382 26.89 0.66 -7.59
CA LEU A 382 25.85 -0.15 -8.21
C LEU A 382 24.50 0.59 -8.23
N GLY A 383 24.17 1.28 -7.14
CA GLY A 383 22.96 2.10 -7.05
C GLY A 383 22.91 3.22 -8.11
N SER A 384 24.01 3.96 -8.28
CA SER A 384 24.08 5.02 -9.30
C SER A 384 24.09 4.47 -10.73
N MET A 385 24.73 3.32 -10.96
CA MET A 385 24.75 2.64 -12.26
C MET A 385 23.36 2.15 -12.68
N LEU A 386 22.56 1.68 -11.74
CA LEU A 386 21.16 1.28 -11.98
C LEU A 386 20.29 2.50 -12.29
N PHE A 387 20.43 3.57 -11.50
CA PHE A 387 19.69 4.80 -11.71
C PHE A 387 19.98 5.45 -13.09
N THR A 388 21.25 5.57 -13.46
CA THR A 388 21.68 6.10 -14.78
C THR A 388 21.18 5.24 -15.94
N ARG A 389 20.97 3.95 -15.71
CA ARG A 389 20.36 3.01 -16.69
C ARG A 389 18.84 2.95 -16.56
N GLN A 390 18.20 3.94 -15.96
CA GLN A 390 16.75 4.06 -15.83
C GLN A 390 16.09 2.90 -15.08
N VAL A 391 16.78 2.33 -14.08
CA VAL A 391 16.18 1.41 -13.11
C VAL A 391 15.82 2.21 -11.87
N SER A 392 14.54 2.51 -11.70
CA SER A 392 14.00 3.15 -10.49
C SER A 392 13.52 2.08 -9.49
N GLY A 393 13.41 2.45 -8.22
CA GLY A 393 12.88 1.58 -7.16
C GLY A 393 13.85 0.51 -6.64
N ALA A 394 14.88 0.13 -7.40
CA ALA A 394 15.96 -0.71 -6.89
C ALA A 394 16.76 0.03 -5.83
N ARG A 395 16.94 -0.58 -4.66
CA ARG A 395 17.71 0.01 -3.54
C ARG A 395 18.93 -0.82 -3.28
N VAL A 396 20.08 -0.18 -3.13
CA VAL A 396 21.32 -0.85 -2.74
C VAL A 396 21.67 -0.41 -1.32
N ILE A 397 21.89 -1.40 -0.45
CA ILE A 397 22.07 -1.21 0.99
C ILE A 397 23.51 -1.62 1.33
N PRO A 398 24.41 -0.66 1.56
CA PRO A 398 25.73 -0.92 2.11
C PRO A 398 25.64 -1.19 3.62
N LEU A 399 26.72 -1.72 4.20
CA LEU A 399 26.85 -1.93 5.64
C LEU A 399 27.24 -0.62 6.36
N GLY A 400 27.02 -0.58 7.68
CA GLY A 400 27.60 0.45 8.56
C GLY A 400 27.13 1.90 8.34
N LYS A 401 26.21 2.17 7.40
CA LYS A 401 25.75 3.52 7.12
C LYS A 401 25.08 4.15 8.34
N GLU A 402 25.61 5.27 8.82
CA GLU A 402 24.97 6.05 9.86
C GLU A 402 24.08 7.15 9.26
N MET A 403 22.93 7.41 9.90
CA MET A 403 22.02 8.49 9.50
C MET A 403 21.32 9.06 10.73
N THR A 404 21.46 10.37 10.95
CA THR A 404 20.68 11.08 11.98
C THR A 404 19.40 11.65 11.39
N ILE A 405 18.26 11.34 12.00
CA ILE A 405 16.94 11.88 11.63
C ILE A 405 16.33 12.46 12.89
N ALA A 406 16.06 13.77 12.88
CA ALA A 406 15.38 14.47 13.97
C ALA A 406 15.98 14.16 15.37
N GLY A 407 17.30 14.17 15.47
CA GLY A 407 18.05 13.95 16.71
C GLY A 407 18.34 12.48 17.06
N HIS A 408 17.69 11.51 16.41
CA HIS A 408 18.00 10.08 16.60
C HIS A 408 18.99 9.59 15.54
N THR A 409 20.07 8.94 15.96
CA THR A 409 21.10 8.40 15.07
C THR A 409 20.89 6.90 14.85
N PHE A 410 20.56 6.53 13.62
CA PHE A 410 20.44 5.14 13.19
C PHE A 410 21.78 4.62 12.68
N ARG A 411 22.27 3.55 13.30
CA ARG A 411 23.39 2.74 12.78
C ARG A 411 22.87 1.70 11.80
N GLY A 412 23.61 1.45 10.72
CA GLY A 412 23.16 0.52 9.66
C GLY A 412 21.86 0.97 8.97
N PHE A 413 21.67 2.28 8.80
CA PHE A 413 20.47 2.85 8.20
C PHE A 413 20.21 2.31 6.79
N MET A 414 18.94 2.05 6.50
CA MET A 414 18.38 1.30 5.36
C MET A 414 18.38 -0.22 5.55
N SER A 415 19.16 -0.77 6.48
CA SER A 415 19.19 -2.21 6.73
C SER A 415 18.16 -2.70 7.76
N HIS A 416 17.51 -1.78 8.49
CA HIS A 416 16.55 -2.08 9.57
C HIS A 416 17.18 -2.78 10.78
N SER A 417 18.51 -2.78 10.86
CA SER A 417 19.31 -3.33 11.95
C SER A 417 20.59 -2.49 12.09
N GLU A 418 21.21 -2.50 13.27
CA GLU A 418 22.53 -1.89 13.44
C GLU A 418 23.62 -2.63 12.67
N ALA A 419 23.50 -3.95 12.51
CA ALA A 419 24.53 -4.80 11.95
C ALA A 419 23.93 -5.98 11.16
N TYR A 420 23.34 -5.71 10.00
CA TYR A 420 22.90 -6.78 9.09
C TYR A 420 24.12 -7.51 8.47
N PRO A 421 24.07 -8.84 8.22
CA PRO A 421 25.28 -9.63 7.91
C PRO A 421 26.00 -9.29 6.59
N CYS A 422 25.28 -8.80 5.59
CA CYS A 422 25.86 -8.51 4.27
C CYS A 422 25.16 -7.34 3.57
N PRO A 423 25.83 -6.65 2.64
CA PRO A 423 25.14 -5.70 1.78
C PRO A 423 24.19 -6.43 0.84
N TYR A 424 23.13 -5.75 0.39
CA TYR A 424 22.13 -6.35 -0.47
C TYR A 424 21.44 -5.33 -1.39
N LEU A 425 20.76 -5.84 -2.40
CA LEU A 425 19.91 -5.08 -3.32
C LEU A 425 18.45 -5.48 -3.13
N ASN A 426 17.55 -4.50 -2.98
CA ASN A 426 16.12 -4.72 -3.02
C ASN A 426 15.53 -4.55 -4.41
N ALA A 427 14.57 -5.43 -4.72
CA ALA A 427 13.58 -5.27 -5.77
C ALA A 427 12.21 -5.66 -5.21
N ALA A 428 11.11 -5.17 -5.79
CA ALA A 428 9.77 -5.43 -5.28
C ALA A 428 8.78 -5.66 -6.41
N SER A 429 7.79 -6.51 -6.16
CA SER A 429 6.62 -6.69 -7.02
C SER A 429 5.41 -6.00 -6.41
N ALA A 430 5.26 -4.72 -6.77
CA ALA A 430 4.13 -3.88 -6.40
C ALA A 430 3.02 -3.91 -7.47
N VAL A 431 1.81 -3.53 -7.11
CA VAL A 431 0.63 -3.51 -8.00
C VAL A 431 0.92 -2.64 -9.23
N GLY A 432 0.53 -3.14 -10.41
CA GLY A 432 0.80 -2.48 -11.69
C GLY A 432 2.16 -2.81 -12.33
N ILE A 433 3.03 -3.57 -11.66
CA ILE A 433 4.28 -4.08 -12.27
C ILE A 433 3.97 -4.98 -13.47
N ARG A 434 4.77 -4.82 -14.54
CA ARG A 434 4.66 -5.62 -15.77
C ARG A 434 5.84 -6.56 -15.92
N ARG A 435 5.66 -7.59 -16.75
CA ARG A 435 6.74 -8.55 -17.09
C ARG A 435 7.93 -7.86 -17.77
N ASP A 436 7.67 -6.82 -18.56
CA ASP A 436 8.72 -6.02 -19.20
C ASP A 436 9.58 -5.27 -18.17
N ASP A 437 8.99 -4.78 -17.08
CA ASP A 437 9.74 -4.14 -15.99
C ASP A 437 10.73 -5.12 -15.37
N VAL A 438 10.28 -6.34 -15.08
CA VAL A 438 11.12 -7.41 -14.54
C VAL A 438 12.25 -7.75 -15.53
N THR A 439 11.91 -8.01 -16.78
CA THR A 439 12.86 -8.38 -17.84
C THR A 439 13.94 -7.32 -18.02
N LEU A 440 13.53 -6.05 -18.09
CA LEU A 440 14.44 -4.93 -18.29
C LEU A 440 15.31 -4.67 -17.05
N CYS A 441 14.73 -4.78 -15.85
CA CYS A 441 15.46 -4.68 -14.59
C CYS A 441 16.57 -5.74 -14.50
N ILE A 442 16.24 -7.00 -14.77
CA ILE A 442 17.19 -8.13 -14.70
C ILE A 442 18.32 -7.96 -15.73
N LYS A 443 17.98 -7.61 -16.98
CA LYS A 443 18.97 -7.34 -18.04
C LYS A 443 19.91 -6.19 -17.68
N ARG A 444 19.39 -5.11 -17.09
CA ARG A 444 20.20 -3.93 -16.70
C ARG A 444 21.06 -4.23 -15.48
N LEU A 445 20.52 -4.96 -14.50
CA LEU A 445 21.25 -5.39 -13.32
C LEU A 445 22.41 -6.33 -13.68
N ASP A 446 22.19 -7.32 -14.54
CA ASP A 446 23.24 -8.20 -15.06
C ASP A 446 24.40 -7.41 -15.68
N LYS A 447 24.08 -6.44 -16.55
CA LYS A 447 25.10 -5.56 -17.15
C LYS A 447 25.86 -4.77 -16.10
N CYS A 448 25.20 -4.19 -15.10
CA CYS A 448 25.86 -3.45 -14.03
C CYS A 448 26.81 -4.33 -13.23
N LEU A 449 26.37 -5.53 -12.83
CA LEU A 449 27.18 -6.47 -12.07
C LEU A 449 28.42 -6.94 -12.86
N LYS A 450 28.25 -7.25 -14.15
CA LYS A 450 29.38 -7.59 -15.04
C LYS A 450 30.40 -6.45 -15.15
N THR A 451 29.93 -5.21 -15.30
CA THR A 451 30.82 -4.04 -15.35
C THR A 451 31.57 -3.84 -14.04
N LEU A 452 30.90 -3.95 -12.88
CA LEU A 452 31.56 -3.79 -11.58
C LEU A 452 32.61 -4.86 -11.33
N LYS A 453 32.32 -6.13 -11.65
CA LYS A 453 33.30 -7.23 -11.53
C LYS A 453 34.52 -7.01 -12.42
N LYS A 454 34.33 -6.51 -13.64
CA LYS A 454 35.45 -6.17 -14.54
C LYS A 454 36.29 -5.02 -13.99
N GLN A 455 35.66 -4.01 -13.38
CA GLN A 455 36.38 -2.90 -12.76
C GLN A 455 37.17 -3.35 -11.52
N ALA A 456 36.62 -4.27 -10.73
CA ALA A 456 37.33 -4.87 -9.60
C ALA A 456 38.56 -5.68 -10.06
N ALA A 457 38.41 -6.52 -11.09
CA ALA A 457 39.51 -7.32 -11.64
C ALA A 457 40.65 -6.46 -12.22
N ASN A 458 40.34 -5.33 -12.85
CA ASN A 458 41.34 -4.43 -13.42
C ASN A 458 42.09 -3.57 -12.38
N ASN A 459 41.61 -3.50 -11.13
CA ASN A 459 42.23 -2.75 -10.05
C ASN A 459 43.06 -3.64 -9.10
N ASP A 460 43.23 -4.93 -9.42
CA ASP A 460 44.05 -5.87 -8.66
C ASP A 460 45.55 -5.62 -8.96
N PRO A 461 46.41 -5.30 -7.97
CA PRO A 461 47.82 -4.90 -8.20
C PRO A 461 48.75 -6.00 -8.74
N SER A 462 48.24 -7.21 -9.02
CA SER A 462 49.05 -8.38 -9.37
C SER A 462 49.31 -8.59 -10.87
N GLU A 463 48.78 -7.76 -11.77
CA GLU A 463 49.12 -7.81 -13.20
C GLU A 463 50.06 -6.65 -13.61
N PRO A 464 51.14 -6.91 -14.37
CA PRO A 464 52.02 -5.84 -14.86
C PRO A 464 51.23 -4.95 -15.85
N PRO A 465 51.41 -3.63 -15.82
CA PRO A 465 50.65 -2.72 -16.66
C PRO A 465 50.92 -3.04 -18.14
N SER A 466 49.90 -3.55 -18.84
CA SER A 466 49.93 -3.59 -20.29
C SER A 466 49.84 -2.15 -20.80
N SER A 467 50.88 -1.72 -21.50
CA SER A 467 50.99 -0.42 -22.16
C SER A 467 49.75 -0.12 -23.01
N GLN A 468 48.89 0.78 -22.55
CA GLN A 468 47.97 1.53 -23.40
C GLN A 468 47.93 2.99 -22.99
N GLU A 469 48.01 3.81 -24.04
CA GLU A 469 48.39 5.21 -24.08
C GLU A 469 47.38 6.15 -23.42
N HIS A 470 47.90 7.32 -23.07
CA HIS A 470 47.23 8.48 -22.50
C HIS A 470 45.86 8.81 -23.10
N CYS A 471 44.91 9.08 -22.19
CA CYS A 471 43.81 10.03 -22.42
C CYS A 471 43.55 10.79 -21.11
N GLU A 472 44.49 11.65 -20.71
CA GLU A 472 44.22 12.78 -19.83
C GLU A 472 43.61 13.91 -20.67
N ALA A 473 42.28 14.05 -20.64
CA ALA A 473 41.58 15.31 -20.89
C ALA A 473 40.07 15.12 -20.67
N ALA A 474 39.58 15.49 -19.48
CA ALA A 474 38.25 16.09 -19.24
C ALA A 474 37.84 15.97 -17.76
N MET A 475 38.57 16.62 -16.86
CA MET A 475 38.05 17.03 -15.55
C MET A 475 38.60 18.42 -15.24
N ASP A 476 38.11 19.42 -15.95
CA ASP A 476 38.13 20.82 -15.52
C ASP A 476 37.20 21.62 -16.44
N SER A 477 35.91 21.59 -16.13
CA SER A 477 34.90 22.57 -16.57
C SER A 477 33.51 22.11 -16.15
N LEU A 478 33.17 22.26 -14.88
CA LEU A 478 31.79 22.40 -14.41
C LEU A 478 31.80 23.00 -12.99
N SER A 479 32.54 24.09 -12.82
CA SER A 479 32.23 25.12 -11.84
C SER A 479 32.13 26.43 -12.59
N MET A 480 30.91 26.98 -12.65
CA MET A 480 30.48 28.30 -13.13
C MET A 480 29.35 28.17 -14.15
N GLY A 481 28.15 28.55 -13.71
CA GLY A 481 26.96 28.66 -14.55
C GLY A 481 25.69 28.80 -13.72
N GLN A 482 25.54 29.99 -13.11
CA GLN A 482 24.34 30.68 -12.60
C GLN A 482 23.17 29.90 -11.99
#